data_AF-A0A366HM79-F1
#
_entry.id   AF-A0A366HM79-F1
#
_cell.length_a   1.000
_cell.length_b   1.000
_cell.length_c   1.000
_cell.angle_alpha   90.00
_cell.angle_beta   90.00
_cell.angle_gamma   90.00
#
_symmetry.space_group_name_H-M   'P 1'
#
loop_
_entity.id
_entity.type
_entity.pdbx_description
1 polymer ?
#
loop_
_entity_poly.entity_id
_entity_poly.type
_entity_poly.pdbx_seq_one_letter_code
_entity_poly.pdbx_strand_id
1 'polypeptide(L)'
;MSPQTPEEIKQLVESGLEVATWIPLREVLEPYLTEPYVRSLRWPYSKPVIEVTCWIVADLSHHQEGLTLAYSKYGHGSHAPWGIVLASDTHIGRDDSWFAYLEDAYINCGAWKGSLPEEYEIR
;
A
#
# COMPACT_ATOMS: atom_id res chain seq x y z
N MET A 1 -4.13 -8.67 -19.56
CA MET A 1 -3.62 -8.17 -18.27
C MET A 1 -2.51 -9.09 -17.83
N SER A 2 -1.26 -8.63 -17.84
CA SER A 2 -0.15 -9.46 -17.39
C SER A 2 -0.28 -9.73 -15.89
N PRO A 3 -0.10 -10.99 -15.44
CA PRO A 3 0.04 -11.27 -14.02
C PRO A 3 1.25 -10.48 -13.52
N GLN A 4 1.08 -9.78 -12.40
CA GLN A 4 2.23 -9.19 -11.73
C GLN A 4 3.03 -10.30 -11.07
N THR A 5 4.35 -10.27 -11.20
CA THR A 5 5.27 -11.16 -10.49
C THR A 5 5.78 -10.46 -9.22
N PRO A 6 6.27 -11.20 -8.21
CA PRO A 6 6.90 -10.58 -7.05
C PRO A 6 8.01 -9.59 -7.43
N GLU A 7 8.78 -9.90 -8.48
CA GLU A 7 9.87 -9.05 -8.97
C GLU A 7 9.37 -7.71 -9.54
N GLU A 8 8.28 -7.73 -10.32
CA GLU A 8 7.66 -6.50 -10.82
C GLU A 8 7.11 -5.65 -9.66
N ILE A 9 6.60 -6.28 -8.60
CA ILE A 9 6.15 -5.55 -7.41
C ILE A 9 7.32 -4.94 -6.65
N LYS A 10 8.45 -5.66 -6.51
CA LYS A 10 9.67 -5.09 -5.92
C LYS A 10 10.15 -3.86 -6.70
N GLN A 11 10.13 -3.92 -8.03
CA GLN A 11 10.48 -2.77 -8.87
C GLN A 11 9.54 -1.57 -8.64
N LEU A 12 8.24 -1.81 -8.49
CA LEU A 12 7.28 -0.75 -8.17
C LEU A 12 7.51 -0.15 -6.78
N VAL A 13 7.83 -0.98 -5.78
CA VAL A 13 8.21 -0.52 -4.44
C VAL A 13 9.46 0.35 -4.54
N GLU A 14 10.50 -0.12 -5.21
CA GLU A 14 11.76 0.60 -5.39
C GLU A 14 11.55 1.97 -6.05
N SER A 15 10.79 2.03 -7.15
CA SER A 15 10.41 3.30 -7.76
C SER A 15 9.63 4.20 -6.79
N GLY A 16 8.74 3.63 -5.97
CA GLY A 16 8.01 4.36 -4.93
C GLY A 16 8.91 4.96 -3.86
N LEU A 17 9.99 4.26 -3.49
CA LEU A 17 11.00 4.74 -2.56
C LEU A 17 11.85 5.87 -3.16
N GLU A 18 12.16 5.80 -4.46
CA GLU A 18 12.95 6.82 -5.17
C GLU A 18 12.21 8.14 -5.37
N VAL A 19 10.89 8.11 -5.58
CA VAL A 19 10.07 9.31 -5.82
C VAL A 19 9.50 9.94 -4.55
N ALA A 20 9.81 9.38 -3.37
CA ALA A 20 9.42 9.95 -2.09
C ALA A 20 9.94 11.39 -1.94
N THR A 21 9.11 12.27 -1.38
CA THR A 21 9.36 13.72 -1.39
C THR A 21 9.35 14.33 0.00
N TRP A 22 8.50 13.82 0.89
CA TRP A 22 8.16 14.47 2.16
C TRP A 22 8.94 13.91 3.34
N ILE A 23 9.28 12.63 3.31
CA ILE A 23 9.99 11.93 4.38
C ILE A 23 11.14 11.09 3.80
N PRO A 24 12.13 10.66 4.61
CA PRO A 24 13.15 9.70 4.18
C PRO A 24 12.55 8.29 4.08
N LEU A 25 11.59 8.09 3.15
CA LEU A 25 10.74 6.91 3.08
C LEU A 25 11.54 5.60 3.04
N ARG A 26 12.62 5.56 2.26
CA ARG A 26 13.50 4.39 2.19
C ARG A 26 13.99 3.98 3.57
N GLU A 27 14.59 4.90 4.31
CA GLU A 27 15.18 4.61 5.62
C GLU A 27 14.14 4.08 6.63
N VAL A 28 12.89 4.57 6.54
CA VAL A 28 11.85 4.28 7.52
C VAL A 28 10.94 3.11 7.12
N LEU A 29 10.84 2.77 5.83
CA LEU A 29 10.01 1.68 5.33
C LEU A 29 10.81 0.40 5.05
N GLU A 30 12.07 0.51 4.61
CA GLU A 30 12.91 -0.63 4.24
C GLU A 30 12.98 -1.74 5.30
N PRO A 31 13.07 -1.45 6.63
CA PRO A 31 13.07 -2.49 7.66
C PRO A 31 11.79 -3.33 7.75
N TYR A 32 10.69 -2.85 7.16
CA TYR A 32 9.37 -3.47 7.21
C TYR A 32 8.97 -4.14 5.89
N LEU A 33 9.79 -3.99 4.83
CA LEU A 33 9.52 -4.62 3.55
C LEU A 33 9.56 -6.14 3.67
N THR A 34 8.60 -6.80 3.03
CA THR A 34 8.51 -8.26 2.98
C THR A 34 8.75 -8.75 1.56
N GLU A 35 9.04 -10.05 1.40
CA GLU A 35 8.90 -10.68 0.09
C GLU A 35 7.44 -10.52 -0.38
N PRO A 36 7.17 -9.88 -1.54
CA PRO A 36 5.80 -9.61 -1.94
C PRO A 36 4.98 -10.89 -2.09
N TYR A 37 3.83 -10.94 -1.43
CA TYR A 37 2.93 -12.08 -1.48
C TYR A 37 1.49 -11.65 -1.78
N VAL A 38 0.72 -12.56 -2.37
CA VAL A 38 -0.64 -12.27 -2.83
C VAL A 38 -1.66 -12.57 -1.72
N ARG A 39 -2.61 -11.65 -1.55
CA ARG A 39 -3.89 -11.89 -0.91
C ARG A 39 -5.02 -11.66 -1.90
N SER A 40 -6.01 -12.55 -1.89
CA SER A 40 -7.29 -12.33 -2.59
C SER A 40 -8.25 -11.60 -1.66
N LEU A 41 -8.67 -10.41 -2.04
CA LEU A 41 -9.64 -9.60 -1.29
C LEU A 41 -10.89 -9.38 -2.13
N ARG A 42 -12.05 -9.26 -1.47
CA ARG A 42 -13.31 -8.97 -2.16
C ARG A 42 -13.40 -7.51 -2.58
N TRP A 43 -13.91 -7.25 -3.78
CA TRP A 43 -14.32 -5.92 -4.20
C TRP A 43 -15.75 -5.64 -3.71
N PRO A 44 -15.98 -4.70 -2.78
CA PRO A 44 -17.28 -4.53 -2.12
C PRO A 44 -18.38 -3.98 -3.04
N TYR A 45 -18.01 -3.28 -4.12
CA TYR A 45 -18.96 -2.60 -5.01
C TYR A 45 -19.36 -3.37 -6.27
N SER A 46 -18.86 -4.59 -6.48
CA SER A 46 -19.18 -5.36 -7.69
C SER A 46 -20.41 -6.25 -7.47
N LYS A 47 -21.24 -6.40 -8.52
CA LYS A 47 -22.34 -7.38 -8.55
C LYS A 47 -22.23 -8.17 -9.85
N PRO A 48 -21.83 -9.46 -9.82
CA PRO A 48 -21.51 -10.29 -8.65
C PRO A 48 -20.23 -9.85 -7.91
N VAL A 49 -20.05 -10.34 -6.67
CA VAL A 49 -18.80 -10.12 -5.90
C VAL A 49 -17.64 -10.72 -6.68
N ILE A 50 -16.60 -9.93 -6.91
CA ILE A 50 -15.34 -10.38 -7.51
C ILE A 50 -14.24 -10.34 -6.46
N GLU A 51 -13.29 -11.25 -6.60
CA GLU A 51 -12.03 -11.20 -5.85
C GLU A 51 -10.98 -10.48 -6.69
N VAL A 52 -10.18 -9.66 -6.02
CA VAL A 52 -9.10 -8.90 -6.61
C VAL A 52 -7.78 -9.21 -5.90
N THR A 53 -6.73 -9.27 -6.70
CA THR A 53 -5.37 -9.52 -6.24
C THR A 53 -4.82 -8.27 -5.57
N CYS A 54 -4.38 -8.41 -4.32
CA CYS A 54 -3.59 -7.42 -3.60
C CYS A 54 -2.24 -8.02 -3.23
N TRP A 55 -1.18 -7.29 -3.54
CA TRP A 55 0.19 -7.65 -3.19
C TRP A 55 0.54 -7.00 -1.87
N ILE A 56 0.81 -7.79 -0.84
CA ILE A 56 1.32 -7.24 0.42
C ILE A 56 2.82 -7.04 0.27
N VAL A 57 3.29 -5.82 0.56
CA VAL A 57 4.68 -5.39 0.32
C VAL A 57 5.42 -5.01 1.59
N ALA A 58 4.70 -4.69 2.67
CA ALA A 58 5.30 -4.39 3.97
C ALA A 58 4.42 -4.87 5.12
N ASP A 59 5.05 -5.36 6.18
CA ASP A 59 4.42 -5.74 7.44
C ASP A 59 4.76 -4.73 8.53
N LEU A 60 3.75 -3.97 8.94
CA LEU A 60 3.84 -2.92 9.95
C LEU A 60 3.18 -3.35 11.27
N SER A 61 3.06 -4.66 11.51
CA SER A 61 2.45 -5.21 12.73
C SER A 61 3.12 -4.75 14.04
N HIS A 62 4.37 -4.29 13.96
CA HIS A 62 5.08 -3.65 15.06
C HIS A 62 4.48 -2.29 15.48
N HIS A 63 3.84 -1.58 14.55
CA HIS A 63 3.20 -0.28 14.81
C HIS A 63 1.73 -0.45 15.23
N GLN A 64 1.02 -1.36 14.57
CA GLN A 64 -0.36 -1.72 14.87
C GLN A 64 -0.62 -3.15 14.40
N GLU A 65 -1.24 -3.98 15.23
CA GLU A 65 -1.50 -5.40 14.92
C GLU A 65 -2.15 -5.58 13.53
N GLY A 66 -1.51 -6.39 12.69
CA GLY A 66 -2.01 -6.73 11.37
C GLY A 66 -1.96 -5.60 10.34
N LEU A 67 -1.35 -4.45 10.65
CA LEU A 67 -1.19 -3.36 9.70
C LEU A 67 -0.23 -3.77 8.57
N THR A 68 -0.67 -3.67 7.32
CA THR A 68 0.18 -3.94 6.16
C THR A 68 0.01 -2.87 5.09
N LEU A 69 1.03 -2.69 4.26
CA LEU A 69 0.91 -1.94 3.01
C LEU A 69 0.75 -2.90 1.85
N ALA A 70 -0.10 -2.50 0.92
CA ALA A 70 -0.45 -3.29 -0.25
C ALA A 70 -0.28 -2.51 -1.55
N TYR A 71 -0.09 -3.25 -2.64
CA TYR A 71 -0.24 -2.76 -4.00
C TYR A 71 -1.39 -3.51 -4.69
N SER A 72 -2.27 -2.80 -5.37
CA SER A 72 -3.27 -3.40 -6.26
C SER A 72 -3.62 -2.49 -7.42
N LYS A 73 -3.67 -3.04 -8.63
CA LYS A 73 -4.22 -2.33 -9.82
C LYS A 73 -5.72 -2.03 -9.69
N TYR A 74 -6.35 -2.63 -8.69
CA TYR A 74 -7.76 -2.48 -8.36
C TYR A 74 -7.99 -1.49 -7.22
N GLY A 75 -6.95 -1.02 -6.53
CA GLY A 75 -7.07 0.06 -5.54
C GLY A 75 -7.57 1.32 -6.22
N HIS A 76 -8.69 1.90 -5.75
CA HIS A 76 -9.41 3.09 -6.28
C HIS A 76 -9.05 3.56 -7.72
N GLY A 77 -9.10 2.63 -8.69
CA GLY A 77 -8.67 2.85 -10.08
C GLY A 77 -7.14 2.94 -10.29
N SER A 78 -6.68 2.93 -11.54
CA SER A 78 -5.23 2.89 -11.87
C SER A 78 -4.37 4.03 -11.33
N HIS A 79 -4.99 5.04 -10.70
CA HIS A 79 -4.32 6.23 -10.17
C HIS A 79 -3.97 6.12 -8.68
N ALA A 80 -4.53 5.16 -7.93
CA ALA A 80 -4.28 5.02 -6.50
C ALA A 80 -3.96 3.56 -6.10
N PRO A 81 -2.84 3.00 -6.57
CA PRO A 81 -2.57 1.57 -6.44
C PRO A 81 -1.98 1.16 -5.08
N TRP A 82 -1.59 2.10 -4.22
CA TRP A 82 -0.97 1.81 -2.92
C TRP A 82 -2.01 1.87 -1.82
N GLY A 83 -2.16 0.82 -1.04
CA GLY A 83 -3.26 0.68 -0.08
C GLY A 83 -2.82 0.31 1.32
N ILE A 84 -3.66 0.65 2.29
CA ILE A 84 -3.59 0.17 3.67
C ILE A 84 -4.54 -1.00 3.78
N VAL A 85 -4.02 -2.18 4.13
CA VAL A 85 -4.82 -3.40 4.28
C VAL A 85 -4.48 -4.03 5.62
N LEU A 86 -5.49 -4.38 6.41
CA LEU A 86 -5.30 -5.13 7.64
C LEU A 86 -5.25 -6.63 7.34
N ALA A 87 -4.48 -7.39 8.13
CA ALA A 87 -4.43 -8.85 8.04
C ALA A 87 -5.82 -9.49 8.21
N SER A 88 -6.70 -8.86 8.99
CA SER A 88 -8.09 -9.28 9.21
C SER A 88 -9.05 -8.91 8.07
N ASP A 89 -8.64 -8.05 7.13
CA ASP A 89 -9.54 -7.59 6.08
C ASP A 89 -9.90 -8.72 5.11
N THR A 90 -11.18 -8.76 4.73
CA THR A 90 -11.71 -9.69 3.73
C THR A 90 -12.11 -8.99 2.43
N HIS A 91 -12.05 -7.67 2.41
CA HIS A 91 -12.31 -6.81 1.25
C HIS A 91 -11.16 -5.83 1.08
N ILE A 92 -11.07 -5.21 -0.10
CA ILE A 92 -9.99 -4.28 -0.48
C ILE A 92 -10.01 -2.94 0.32
N GLY A 93 -10.74 -2.85 1.43
CA GLY A 93 -10.91 -1.59 2.18
C GLY A 93 -11.90 -0.62 1.53
N ARG A 94 -11.87 0.63 2.00
CA ARG A 94 -12.63 1.78 1.48
C ARG A 94 -11.73 2.64 0.59
N ASP A 95 -12.33 3.53 -0.20
CA ASP A 95 -11.61 4.40 -1.14
C ASP A 95 -10.58 5.30 -0.45
N ASP A 96 -10.83 5.68 0.81
CA ASP A 96 -9.93 6.48 1.66
C ASP A 96 -8.66 5.75 2.12
N SER A 97 -8.54 4.46 1.80
CA SER A 97 -7.42 3.61 2.20
C SER A 97 -6.42 3.39 1.05
N TRP A 98 -6.60 4.06 -0.09
CA TRP A 98 -5.79 3.92 -1.30
C TRP A 98 -5.22 5.26 -1.78
N PHE A 99 -3.96 5.25 -2.19
CA PHE A 99 -3.13 6.42 -2.44
C PHE A 99 -2.35 6.27 -3.76
N ALA A 100 -2.07 7.40 -4.40
CA ALA A 100 -1.29 7.46 -5.62
C ALA A 100 0.18 7.10 -5.39
N TYR A 101 0.71 7.39 -4.19
CA TYR A 101 2.11 7.20 -3.85
C TYR A 101 2.26 6.32 -2.60
N LEU A 102 3.32 5.50 -2.59
CA LEU A 102 3.67 4.63 -1.47
C LEU A 102 3.96 5.44 -0.20
N GLU A 103 4.59 6.60 -0.35
CA GLU A 103 4.86 7.53 0.74
C GLU A 103 3.59 7.96 1.46
N ASP A 104 2.56 8.31 0.70
CA ASP A 104 1.29 8.77 1.25
C ASP A 104 0.57 7.63 1.97
N ALA A 105 0.62 6.40 1.44
CA ALA A 105 0.12 5.23 2.15
C ALA A 105 0.86 4.98 3.48
N TYR A 106 2.19 5.11 3.51
CA TYR A 106 2.98 4.93 4.73
C TYR A 106 2.71 6.01 5.78
N ILE A 107 2.58 7.28 5.37
CA ILE A 107 2.25 8.38 6.28
C ILE A 107 0.84 8.18 6.85
N ASN A 108 -0.15 7.93 5.99
CA ASN A 108 -1.56 7.84 6.40
C ASN A 108 -1.92 6.54 7.13
N CYS A 109 -1.10 5.49 7.03
CA CYS A 109 -1.26 4.29 7.88
C CYS A 109 -0.88 4.53 9.35
N GLY A 110 -0.28 5.69 9.66
CA GLY A 110 0.08 6.10 11.01
C GLY A 110 1.37 5.49 11.56
N ALA A 111 2.14 4.77 10.73
CA ALA A 111 3.46 4.23 11.10
C ALA A 111 4.53 5.34 11.22
N TRP A 112 4.42 6.40 10.41
CA TRP A 112 5.29 7.57 10.53
C TRP A 112 4.99 8.35 11.82
N LYS A 113 6.03 8.58 12.63
CA LYS A 113 5.94 9.33 13.91
C LYS A 113 6.75 10.63 13.92
N GLY A 114 7.50 10.92 12.85
CA GLY A 114 8.23 12.19 12.75
C GLY A 114 7.32 13.34 12.34
N SER A 115 7.90 14.54 12.31
CA SER A 115 7.22 15.74 11.79
C SER A 115 7.06 15.66 10.28
N LEU A 116 5.93 16.12 9.77
CA LEU A 116 5.73 16.39 8.35
C LEU A 116 6.03 17.87 8.06
N PRO A 117 6.54 18.21 6.86
CA PRO A 117 6.62 19.59 6.40
C PRO A 117 5.23 20.28 6.45
N GLU A 118 5.20 21.60 6.65
CA GLU A 118 3.93 22.36 6.69
C GLU A 118 3.18 22.29 5.35
N GLU A 119 3.92 22.08 4.26
CA GLU A 119 3.42 21.97 2.89
C GLU A 119 2.95 20.56 2.53
N TYR A 120 2.99 19.61 3.46
CA TYR A 120 2.55 18.24 3.19
C TYR A 120 1.06 18.23 2.83
N GLU A 121 0.79 17.82 1.59
CA GLU A 121 -0.54 17.48 1.12
C GLU A 121 -0.50 16.09 0.50
N ILE A 122 -1.59 15.34 0.71
CA ILE A 122 -1.77 14.04 0.04
C ILE A 122 -1.85 14.31 -1.46
N ARG A 123 -1.00 13.62 -2.22
CA ARG A 123 -0.88 13.79 -3.67
C ARG A 123 -1.80 12.86 -4.45
#